data_AF-A0A0C3KG09-F1
#
_entry.id   AF-A0A0C3KG09-F1
#
_cell.length_a   1.000
_cell.length_b   1.000
_cell.length_c   1.000
_cell.angle_alpha   90.00
_cell.angle_beta   90.00
_cell.angle_gamma   90.00
#
_symmetry.space_group_name_H-M   'P 1'
#
loop_
_entity.id
_entity.type
_entity.pdbx_description
1 polymer ?
#
loop_
_entity_poly.entity_id
_entity_poly.type
_entity_poly.pdbx_seq_one_letter_code
_entity_poly.pdbx_strand_id
1 'polypeptide(L)'
;YYADLPRLWKPDYRPTEQDIIRSRARTTGITETVFKLKGHDLHMLDVGGQKSERRKWIHCFQDVTVILFLVSLSGYDQCLVEDKDANQMQDAMAIWDSICHSQWFKTTSLILFLNKTDIFERKVKFSPIKTFFPDYEGAPGDVDEGKTYFKRRFLKLSAKSNRQKEREIYTHFTNATDTALLRVVMAAVEGTFI
;
A
#
# COMPACT_ATOMS: atom_id res chain seq x y z
N TYR A 1 13.94 -13.46 -11.17
CA TYR A 1 15.33 -13.57 -10.71
C TYR A 1 15.86 -14.98 -10.84
N TYR A 2 15.48 -15.96 -9.99
CA TYR A 2 16.06 -17.31 -10.10
C TYR A 2 15.80 -18.02 -11.45
N ALA A 3 14.62 -17.81 -12.05
CA ALA A 3 14.35 -18.32 -13.40
C ALA A 3 15.15 -17.59 -14.50
N ASP A 4 15.70 -16.41 -14.20
CA ASP A 4 16.36 -15.52 -15.16
C ASP A 4 17.88 -15.48 -14.99
N LEU A 5 18.47 -16.30 -14.10
CA LEU A 5 19.91 -16.31 -13.81
C LEU A 5 20.78 -16.34 -15.07
N PRO A 6 20.47 -17.17 -16.11
CA PRO A 6 21.28 -17.20 -17.33
C PRO A 6 21.35 -15.86 -18.07
N ARG A 7 20.29 -15.04 -17.99
CA ARG A 7 20.25 -13.68 -18.57
C ARG A 7 20.96 -12.67 -17.67
N LEU A 8 20.78 -12.77 -16.36
CA LEU A 8 21.33 -11.85 -15.37
C LEU A 8 22.86 -11.96 -15.22
N TRP A 9 23.45 -13.13 -15.51
CA TRP A 9 24.90 -13.38 -15.40
C TRP A 9 25.71 -13.07 -16.66
N LYS A 10 25.07 -12.65 -17.75
CA LYS A 10 25.83 -12.34 -18.98
C LYS A 10 26.75 -11.12 -18.75
N PRO A 11 27.99 -11.11 -19.29
CA PRO A 11 28.92 -9.99 -19.11
C PRO A 11 28.38 -8.64 -19.61
N ASP A 12 27.49 -8.68 -20.60
CA ASP A 12 26.86 -7.53 -21.23
C ASP A 12 25.47 -7.21 -20.65
N TYR A 13 25.09 -7.82 -19.52
CA TYR A 13 23.79 -7.62 -18.90
C TYR A 13 23.47 -6.13 -18.71
N ARG A 14 22.25 -5.76 -19.10
CA ARG A 14 21.63 -4.47 -18.81
C ARG A 14 20.26 -4.73 -18.18
N PRO A 15 19.94 -4.11 -17.04
CA PRO A 15 18.63 -4.26 -16.42
C PRO A 15 17.52 -3.86 -17.38
N THR A 16 16.54 -4.74 -17.52
CA THR A 16 15.27 -4.38 -18.18
C THR A 16 14.43 -3.53 -17.23
N GLU A 17 13.45 -2.79 -17.75
CA GLU A 17 12.49 -2.06 -16.89
C GLU A 17 11.83 -3.00 -15.87
N GLN A 18 11.53 -4.23 -16.26
CA GLN A 18 10.94 -5.22 -15.36
C GLN A 18 11.90 -5.67 -14.24
N ASP A 19 13.22 -5.73 -14.51
CA ASP A 19 14.23 -5.98 -13.48
C ASP A 19 14.32 -4.80 -12.52
N ILE A 20 14.31 -3.57 -13.04
CA ILE A 20 14.36 -2.35 -12.24
C ILE A 20 13.15 -2.27 -11.31
N ILE A 21 11.93 -2.45 -11.83
CA ILE A 21 10.67 -2.42 -11.06
C ILE A 21 10.63 -3.52 -9.99
N ARG A 22 11.22 -4.69 -10.26
CA ARG A 22 11.29 -5.80 -9.30
C ARG A 22 12.46 -5.67 -8.33
N SER A 23 13.36 -4.72 -8.52
CA SER A 23 14.53 -4.54 -7.66
C SER A 23 14.09 -3.89 -6.35
N ARG A 24 14.48 -4.49 -5.23
CA ARG A 24 14.12 -3.97 -3.91
C ARG A 24 15.26 -3.14 -3.37
N ALA A 25 15.17 -1.83 -3.55
CA ALA A 25 15.91 -0.86 -2.74
C ALA A 25 15.03 -0.41 -1.57
N ARG A 26 15.61 -0.39 -0.37
CA ARG A 26 14.91 0.06 0.84
C ARG A 26 14.95 1.59 0.88
N THR A 27 13.79 2.26 0.83
CA THR A 27 13.72 3.71 1.05
C THR A 27 14.08 4.05 2.50
N THR A 28 15.03 4.96 2.67
CA THR A 28 15.42 5.57 3.95
C THR A 28 15.27 7.07 3.84
N GLY A 29 14.61 7.70 4.81
CA GLY A 29 14.26 9.11 4.76
C GLY A 29 13.01 9.39 3.92
N ILE A 30 12.98 10.60 3.36
CA ILE A 30 11.90 11.13 2.53
C ILE A 30 12.55 11.56 1.22
N THR A 31 11.99 11.11 0.10
CA THR A 31 12.42 11.51 -1.24
C THR A 31 11.28 12.22 -1.94
N GLU A 32 11.55 13.38 -2.52
CA GLU A 32 10.58 14.14 -3.31
C GLU A 32 10.85 13.95 -4.81
N THR A 33 9.78 13.71 -5.55
CA THR A 33 9.79 13.73 -7.02
C THR A 33 8.72 14.69 -7.49
N VAL A 34 9.13 15.68 -8.28
CA VAL A 34 8.21 16.65 -8.88
C VAL A 34 8.00 16.29 -10.33
N PHE A 35 6.74 16.20 -10.76
CA PHE A 35 6.40 15.95 -12.16
C PHE A 35 5.17 16.74 -12.58
N LYS A 36 5.14 17.10 -13.86
CA LYS A 36 4.02 17.83 -14.46
C LYS A 36 2.99 16.85 -14.99
N LEU A 37 1.73 17.06 -14.63
CA LEU A 37 0.61 16.27 -15.12
C LEU A 37 -0.57 17.18 -15.44
N LYS A 38 -1.01 17.17 -16.71
CA LYS A 38 -2.11 18.02 -17.22
C LYS A 38 -1.98 19.51 -16.85
N GLY A 39 -0.74 20.02 -16.79
CA GLY A 39 -0.46 21.43 -16.47
C GLY A 39 -0.35 21.74 -14.97
N HIS A 40 -0.51 20.75 -14.10
CA HIS A 40 -0.27 20.88 -12.66
C HIS A 40 1.09 20.31 -12.27
N ASP A 41 1.79 20.97 -11.35
CA ASP A 41 2.98 20.44 -10.69
C ASP A 41 2.55 19.52 -9.54
N LEU A 42 2.89 18.23 -9.64
CA LEU A 42 2.62 17.23 -8.61
C LEU A 42 3.91 16.95 -7.85
N HIS A 43 3.83 17.11 -6.52
CA HIS A 43 4.89 16.82 -5.58
C HIS A 43 4.62 15.47 -4.92
N MET A 44 5.33 14.43 -5.35
CA MET A 44 5.20 13.09 -4.78
C MET A 44 6.31 12.85 -3.76
N LEU A 45 5.90 12.59 -2.52
CA LEU A 45 6.80 12.28 -1.41
C LEU A 45 6.77 10.77 -1.15
N ASP A 46 7.88 10.08 -1.45
CA ASP A 46 8.10 8.69 -1.04
C ASP A 46 8.74 8.65 0.35
N VAL A 47 8.12 7.92 1.27
CA VAL A 47 8.53 7.87 2.68
C VAL A 47 8.84 6.44 3.09
N GLY A 48 9.91 6.26 3.86
CA GLY A 48 10.25 4.95 4.41
C GLY A 48 9.14 4.40 5.32
N GLY A 49 8.63 3.20 5.01
CA GLY A 49 7.54 2.55 5.76
C GLY A 49 7.95 1.81 7.05
N GLN A 50 9.25 1.67 7.28
CA GLN A 50 9.84 0.93 8.39
C GLN A 50 9.66 1.64 9.73
N LYS A 51 9.63 0.90 10.84
CA LYS A 51 9.44 1.44 12.18
C LYS A 51 10.45 2.56 12.51
N SER A 52 11.70 2.43 12.10
CA SER A 52 12.75 3.45 12.30
C SER A 52 12.51 4.75 11.51
N GLU A 53 11.80 4.66 10.38
CA GLU A 53 11.60 5.76 9.45
C GLU A 53 10.32 6.56 9.76
N ARG A 54 9.32 5.91 10.39
CA ARG A 54 8.00 6.52 10.67
C ARG A 54 8.05 7.81 11.48
N ARG A 55 9.04 7.98 12.36
CA ARG A 55 9.21 9.24 13.12
C ARG A 55 9.46 10.45 12.21
N LYS A 56 10.02 10.22 11.02
CA LYS A 56 10.33 11.27 10.04
C LYS A 56 9.08 11.74 9.28
N TRP A 57 8.00 10.96 9.29
CA TRP A 57 6.78 11.26 8.52
C TRP A 57 6.17 12.62 8.88
N ILE A 58 6.30 13.06 10.13
CA ILE A 58 5.78 14.37 10.54
C ILE A 58 6.34 15.53 9.70
N HIS A 59 7.51 15.37 9.08
CA HIS A 59 8.13 16.37 8.21
C HIS A 59 7.44 16.53 6.85
N CYS A 60 6.50 15.65 6.49
CA CYS A 60 5.74 15.72 5.23
C CYS A 60 4.22 15.81 5.45
N PHE A 61 3.75 16.19 6.64
CA PHE A 61 2.32 16.22 6.96
C PHE A 61 1.62 17.53 6.61
N GLN A 62 2.38 18.56 6.23
CA GLN A 62 1.82 19.86 5.88
C GLN A 62 1.31 19.85 4.44
N ASP A 63 0.11 20.43 4.22
CA ASP A 63 -0.50 20.66 2.91
C ASP A 63 -0.64 19.42 2.00
N VAL A 64 -0.79 18.23 2.61
CA VAL A 64 -0.98 16.97 1.88
C VAL A 64 -2.37 16.92 1.26
N THR A 65 -2.44 16.93 -0.07
CA THR A 65 -3.69 16.80 -0.82
C THR A 65 -4.21 15.35 -0.82
N VAL A 66 -3.33 14.38 -1.03
CA VAL A 66 -3.67 12.96 -1.17
C VAL A 66 -2.67 12.09 -0.42
N ILE A 67 -3.16 11.09 0.32
CA ILE A 67 -2.33 10.00 0.85
C ILE A 67 -2.63 8.73 0.06
N LEU A 68 -1.56 8.17 -0.49
CA LEU A 68 -1.54 6.84 -1.11
C LEU A 68 -1.01 5.85 -0.07
N PHE A 69 -1.90 5.10 0.55
CA PHE A 69 -1.52 4.09 1.55
C PHE A 69 -1.42 2.71 0.91
N LEU A 70 -0.19 2.17 0.82
CA LEU A 70 0.07 0.87 0.22
C LEU A 70 0.15 -0.23 1.28
N VAL A 71 -0.63 -1.28 1.10
CA VAL A 71 -0.67 -2.46 1.96
C VAL A 71 -0.30 -3.69 1.13
N SER A 72 0.59 -4.53 1.65
CA SER A 72 0.91 -5.82 1.05
C SER A 72 -0.15 -6.85 1.47
N LEU A 73 -1.07 -7.22 0.59
CA LEU A 73 -2.08 -8.26 0.89
C LEU A 73 -1.43 -9.57 1.33
N SER A 74 -0.32 -9.95 0.71
CA SER A 74 0.44 -11.16 1.04
C SER A 74 1.12 -11.16 2.44
N GLY A 75 0.97 -10.07 3.21
CA GLY A 75 1.57 -9.91 4.53
C GLY A 75 0.71 -10.44 5.68
N TYR A 76 -0.45 -11.04 5.40
CA TYR A 76 -1.38 -11.52 6.43
C TYR A 76 -0.81 -12.60 7.34
N ASP A 77 0.16 -13.36 6.86
CA ASP A 77 0.84 -14.47 7.53
C ASP A 77 2.36 -14.22 7.66
N GLN A 78 2.78 -12.97 7.60
CA GLN A 78 4.18 -12.58 7.72
C GLN A 78 4.37 -11.66 8.91
N CYS A 79 5.50 -11.83 9.60
CA CYS A 79 5.96 -10.86 10.59
C CYS A 79 6.73 -9.73 9.91
N LEU A 80 6.88 -8.61 10.61
CA LEU A 80 7.75 -7.52 10.16
C LEU A 80 9.21 -7.98 10.12
N VAL A 81 10.01 -7.34 9.26
CA VAL A 81 11.44 -7.62 9.20
C VAL A 81 12.15 -7.12 10.46
N GLU A 82 11.72 -5.96 10.98
CA GLU A 82 12.31 -5.37 12.19
C GLU A 82 11.77 -5.95 13.49
N ASP A 83 10.66 -6.70 13.44
CA ASP A 83 9.95 -7.19 14.62
C ASP A 83 9.25 -8.52 14.30
N LYS A 84 9.83 -9.62 14.78
CA LYS A 84 9.37 -10.97 14.47
C LYS A 84 8.09 -11.37 15.20
N ASP A 85 7.67 -10.61 16.19
CA ASP A 85 6.46 -10.88 16.96
C ASP A 85 5.25 -10.08 16.43
N ALA A 86 5.50 -9.07 15.58
CA ALA A 86 4.47 -8.23 14.99
C ALA A 86 4.06 -8.70 13.58
N ASN A 87 2.77 -9.01 13.39
CA ASN A 87 2.21 -9.33 12.08
C ASN A 87 2.16 -8.09 11.16
N GLN A 88 2.60 -8.25 9.90
CA GLN A 88 2.71 -7.15 8.94
C GLN A 88 1.35 -6.54 8.59
N MET A 89 0.31 -7.34 8.41
CA MET A 89 -1.02 -6.85 8.06
C MET A 89 -1.68 -6.12 9.24
N GLN A 90 -1.49 -6.61 10.47
CA GLN A 90 -1.97 -5.91 11.67
C GLN A 90 -1.24 -4.59 11.90
N ASP A 91 0.08 -4.53 11.69
CA ASP A 91 0.85 -3.28 11.75
C ASP A 91 0.35 -2.27 10.70
N ALA A 92 0.10 -2.72 9.46
CA ALA A 92 -0.50 -1.87 8.43
C ALA A 92 -1.88 -1.34 8.83
N MET A 93 -2.74 -2.15 9.45
CA MET A 93 -4.04 -1.72 9.97
C MET A 93 -3.90 -0.66 11.08
N ALA A 94 -2.95 -0.82 12.00
CA ALA A 94 -2.70 0.15 13.06
C ALA A 94 -2.21 1.52 12.52
N ILE A 95 -1.35 1.50 11.51
CA ILE A 95 -0.89 2.72 10.83
C ILE A 95 -2.06 3.39 10.10
N TRP A 96 -2.86 2.61 9.37
CA TRP A 96 -4.02 3.12 8.66
C TRP A 96 -5.02 3.79 9.60
N ASP A 97 -5.33 3.16 10.74
CA ASP A 97 -6.19 3.73 11.78
C ASP A 97 -5.65 5.08 12.26
N SER A 98 -4.34 5.17 12.50
CA SER A 98 -3.68 6.42 12.90
C SER A 98 -3.79 7.52 11.83
N ILE A 99 -3.63 7.17 10.55
CA ILE A 99 -3.75 8.11 9.42
C ILE A 99 -5.20 8.61 9.29
N CYS A 100 -6.19 7.71 9.31
CA CYS A 100 -7.59 8.06 9.16
C CYS A 100 -8.09 9.04 10.24
N HIS A 101 -7.58 8.90 11.46
CA HIS A 101 -7.97 9.70 12.62
C HIS A 101 -7.03 10.87 12.92
N SER A 102 -5.97 11.06 12.12
CA SER A 102 -5.04 12.17 12.28
C SER A 102 -5.73 13.53 12.06
N GLN A 103 -5.37 14.51 12.89
CA GLN A 103 -5.84 15.89 12.76
C GLN A 103 -5.21 16.58 11.54
N TRP A 104 -4.00 16.17 11.14
CA TRP A 104 -3.29 16.69 9.97
C TRP A 104 -4.00 16.36 8.66
N PHE A 105 -4.71 15.22 8.62
CA PHE A 105 -5.28 14.68 7.39
C PHE A 105 -6.79 14.84 7.29
N LYS A 106 -7.38 15.84 7.96
CA LYS A 106 -8.84 16.06 7.96
C LYS A 106 -9.43 16.34 6.58
N THR A 107 -8.67 17.04 5.72
CA THR A 107 -9.10 17.43 4.37
C THR A 107 -8.42 16.60 3.27
N THR A 108 -7.33 15.90 3.59
CA THR A 108 -6.54 15.03 2.68
C THR A 108 -7.28 13.80 2.13
N SER A 109 -7.47 13.69 0.82
CA SER A 109 -8.06 12.49 0.21
C SER A 109 -7.25 11.24 0.53
N LEU A 110 -7.92 10.15 0.94
CA LEU A 110 -7.25 8.89 1.30
C LEU A 110 -7.52 7.82 0.24
N ILE A 111 -6.45 7.23 -0.27
CA ILE A 111 -6.50 6.14 -1.23
C ILE A 111 -5.81 4.92 -0.64
N LEU A 112 -6.51 3.79 -0.61
CA LEU A 112 -6.01 2.53 -0.07
C LEU A 112 -5.67 1.57 -1.21
N PHE A 113 -4.40 1.18 -1.29
CA PHE A 113 -3.91 0.20 -2.24
C PHE A 113 -3.63 -1.13 -1.55
N LEU A 114 -4.47 -2.11 -1.84
CA LEU A 114 -4.29 -3.50 -1.45
C LEU A 114 -3.46 -4.20 -2.53
N ASN A 115 -2.15 -4.11 -2.39
CA ASN A 115 -1.14 -4.50 -3.38
C ASN A 115 -0.68 -5.96 -3.21
N LYS A 116 0.06 -6.47 -4.21
CA LYS A 116 0.56 -7.86 -4.31
C LYS A 116 -0.57 -8.88 -4.32
N THR A 117 -1.65 -8.54 -5.03
CA THR A 117 -2.79 -9.43 -5.24
C THR A 117 -2.36 -10.75 -5.87
N ASP A 118 -1.38 -10.72 -6.77
CA ASP A 118 -0.81 -11.90 -7.44
C ASP A 118 -0.13 -12.86 -6.45
N ILE A 119 0.61 -12.34 -5.46
CA ILE A 119 1.24 -13.15 -4.42
C ILE A 119 0.16 -13.68 -3.47
N PHE A 120 -0.79 -12.83 -3.08
CA PHE A 120 -1.90 -13.19 -2.21
C PHE A 120 -2.71 -14.36 -2.79
N GLU A 121 -3.10 -14.26 -4.07
CA GLU A 121 -3.85 -15.29 -4.82
C GLU A 121 -3.19 -16.67 -4.80
N ARG A 122 -1.87 -16.71 -4.90
CA ARG A 122 -1.10 -17.96 -4.79
C ARG A 122 -1.04 -18.45 -3.36
N LYS A 123 -0.90 -17.54 -2.40
CA LYS A 123 -0.60 -17.85 -0.99
C LYS A 123 -1.81 -18.38 -0.21
N VAL A 124 -3.00 -17.83 -0.43
CA VAL A 124 -4.21 -18.21 0.32
C VAL A 124 -4.60 -19.67 0.16
N LYS A 125 -4.16 -20.31 -0.94
CA LYS A 125 -4.40 -21.73 -1.21
C LYS A 125 -3.63 -22.67 -0.28
N PHE A 126 -2.53 -22.19 0.33
CA PHE A 126 -1.63 -23.00 1.14
C PHE A 126 -1.42 -22.44 2.56
N SER A 127 -1.73 -21.17 2.79
CA SER A 127 -1.63 -20.50 4.09
C SER A 127 -3.00 -19.91 4.44
N PRO A 128 -3.86 -20.64 5.20
CA PRO A 128 -5.21 -20.20 5.50
C PRO A 128 -5.23 -18.88 6.30
N ILE A 129 -6.04 -17.90 5.85
CA ILE A 129 -6.19 -16.59 6.51
C ILE A 129 -6.62 -16.76 7.97
N LYS A 130 -7.53 -17.71 8.23
CA LYS A 130 -8.11 -17.97 9.57
C LYS A 130 -7.07 -18.30 10.64
N THR A 131 -5.91 -18.84 10.26
CA THR A 131 -4.80 -19.13 11.17
C THR A 131 -4.23 -17.86 11.82
N PHE A 132 -4.21 -16.75 11.08
CA PHE A 132 -3.65 -15.47 11.53
C PHE A 132 -4.72 -14.45 11.89
N PHE A 133 -5.92 -14.64 11.36
CA PHE A 133 -7.09 -13.81 11.54
C PHE A 133 -8.30 -14.68 11.89
N PRO A 134 -8.48 -15.06 13.16
CA PRO A 134 -9.49 -16.04 13.58
C PRO A 134 -10.94 -15.63 13.29
N ASP A 135 -11.19 -14.33 13.15
CA ASP A 135 -12.48 -13.75 12.75
C ASP A 135 -12.77 -13.82 11.24
N TYR A 136 -11.90 -14.46 10.45
CA TYR A 136 -12.18 -14.78 9.06
C TYR A 136 -13.15 -15.97 8.95
N GLU A 137 -14.31 -15.72 8.35
CA GLU A 137 -15.39 -16.70 8.19
C GLU A 137 -15.48 -17.27 6.77
N GLY A 138 -14.72 -16.73 5.83
CA GLY A 138 -14.72 -17.19 4.44
C GLY A 138 -14.13 -18.59 4.26
N ALA A 139 -14.41 -19.19 3.10
CA ALA A 139 -13.89 -20.51 2.77
C ALA A 139 -12.34 -20.49 2.67
N PRO A 140 -11.65 -21.57 3.09
CA PRO A 140 -10.21 -21.69 2.89
C PRO A 140 -9.83 -21.62 1.40
N GLY A 141 -8.82 -20.81 1.08
CA GLY A 141 -8.34 -20.65 -0.31
C GLY A 141 -9.20 -19.75 -1.20
N ASP A 142 -10.31 -19.21 -0.71
CA ASP A 142 -11.14 -18.25 -1.44
C ASP A 142 -10.43 -16.88 -1.52
N VAL A 143 -9.99 -16.54 -2.72
CA VAL A 143 -9.25 -15.30 -3.01
C VAL A 143 -10.16 -14.08 -2.84
N ASP A 144 -11.36 -14.12 -3.40
CA ASP A 144 -12.23 -12.95 -3.51
C ASP A 144 -12.85 -12.63 -2.16
N GLU A 145 -13.21 -13.66 -1.38
CA GLU A 145 -13.64 -13.50 0.01
C GLU A 145 -12.48 -12.99 0.88
N GLY A 146 -11.26 -13.50 0.69
CA GLY A 146 -10.07 -13.00 1.38
C GLY A 146 -9.76 -11.53 1.08
N LYS A 147 -9.85 -11.12 -0.20
CA LYS A 147 -9.70 -9.72 -0.63
C LYS A 147 -10.77 -8.84 0.00
N THR A 148 -12.03 -9.27 -0.06
CA THR A 148 -13.18 -8.55 0.50
C THR A 148 -13.07 -8.41 2.01
N TYR A 149 -12.63 -9.46 2.70
CA TYR A 149 -12.38 -9.45 4.13
C TYR A 149 -11.38 -8.37 4.54
N PHE A 150 -10.21 -8.31 3.91
CA PHE A 150 -9.20 -7.29 4.25
C PHE A 150 -9.67 -5.89 3.88
N LYS A 151 -10.28 -5.70 2.70
CA LYS A 151 -10.90 -4.41 2.34
C LYS A 151 -11.89 -3.93 3.40
N ARG A 152 -12.81 -4.80 3.84
CA ARG A 152 -13.79 -4.49 4.89
C ARG A 152 -13.12 -4.12 6.21
N ARG A 153 -12.04 -4.79 6.60
CA ARG A 153 -11.29 -4.48 7.83
C ARG A 153 -10.71 -3.07 7.78
N PHE A 154 -10.05 -2.68 6.68
CA PHE A 154 -9.51 -1.34 6.51
C PHE A 154 -10.60 -0.26 6.47
N LEU A 155 -11.70 -0.49 5.75
CA LEU A 155 -12.82 0.46 5.67
C LEU A 155 -13.55 0.62 7.02
N LYS A 156 -13.65 -0.46 7.81
CA LYS A 156 -14.23 -0.39 9.16
C LYS A 156 -13.38 0.48 10.10
N LEU A 157 -12.05 0.48 9.94
CA LEU A 157 -11.18 1.34 10.73
C LEU A 157 -11.40 2.81 10.38
N SER A 158 -11.60 3.15 9.11
CA SER A 158 -11.87 4.54 8.72
C SER A 158 -13.24 5.07 9.16
N ALA A 159 -14.24 4.19 9.30
CA ALA A 159 -15.61 4.58 9.63
C ALA A 159 -15.82 4.95 11.12
N LYS A 160 -14.84 4.70 12.00
CA LYS A 160 -14.93 5.04 13.44
C LYS A 160 -14.90 6.55 13.72
N SER A 161 -14.68 7.38 12.71
CA SER A 161 -14.69 8.83 12.86
C SER A 161 -16.13 9.37 12.89
N ASN A 162 -16.53 10.06 13.97
CA ASN A 162 -17.77 10.84 14.13
C ASN A 162 -17.89 12.04 13.15
N ARG A 163 -17.34 11.94 11.93
CA ARG A 163 -17.36 13.02 10.94
C ARG A 163 -18.74 13.05 10.27
N GLN A 164 -19.39 14.21 10.29
CA GLN A 164 -20.70 14.49 9.65
C GLN A 164 -20.72 14.28 8.12
N LYS A 165 -19.56 14.08 7.48
CA LYS A 165 -19.43 13.60 6.10
C LYS A 165 -18.55 12.36 6.12
N GLU A 166 -19.12 11.24 5.68
CA GLU A 166 -18.40 10.01 5.42
C GLU A 166 -17.33 10.32 4.36
N ARG A 167 -16.04 10.34 4.76
CA ARG A 167 -14.95 10.50 3.80
C ARG A 167 -14.95 9.25 2.92
N GLU A 168 -15.18 9.42 1.63
CA GLU A 168 -15.04 8.32 0.67
C GLU A 168 -13.57 7.89 0.60
N ILE A 169 -13.33 6.57 0.70
CA ILE A 169 -12.00 5.99 0.61
C ILE A 169 -11.92 5.16 -0.67
N TYR A 170 -11.14 5.66 -1.62
CA TYR A 170 -10.89 4.95 -2.88
C TYR A 170 -9.99 3.75 -2.60
N THR A 171 -10.54 2.55 -2.76
CA THR A 171 -9.81 1.30 -2.52
C THR A 171 -9.55 0.57 -3.82
N HIS A 172 -8.29 0.24 -4.10
CA HIS A 172 -7.88 -0.48 -5.29
C HIS A 172 -7.09 -1.73 -4.92
N PHE A 173 -7.37 -2.82 -5.63
CA PHE A 173 -6.57 -4.03 -5.61
C PHE A 173 -5.54 -3.91 -6.73
N THR A 174 -4.25 -3.97 -6.40
CA THR A 174 -3.18 -3.69 -7.37
C THR A 174 -2.11 -4.78 -7.36
N ASN A 175 -1.41 -4.85 -8.47
CA ASN A 175 -0.09 -5.46 -8.56
C ASN A 175 0.90 -4.34 -8.89
N ALA A 176 2.10 -4.35 -8.31
CA ALA A 176 3.08 -3.26 -8.46
C ALA A 176 3.55 -3.04 -9.92
N THR A 177 3.32 -4.02 -10.81
CA THR A 177 3.57 -3.90 -12.25
C THR A 177 2.44 -3.21 -13.00
N ASP A 178 1.33 -2.91 -12.35
CA ASP A 178 0.21 -2.22 -12.96
C ASP A 178 0.44 -0.70 -12.94
N THR A 179 0.53 -0.12 -14.14
CA THR A 179 0.58 1.33 -14.38
C THR A 179 -0.68 2.08 -13.88
N ALA A 180 -1.67 1.36 -13.34
CA ALA A 180 -2.88 1.90 -12.72
C ALA A 180 -2.63 2.93 -11.62
N LEU A 181 -1.49 2.92 -10.91
CA LEU A 181 -1.20 3.90 -9.84
C LEU A 181 -1.35 5.35 -10.34
N LEU A 182 -0.71 5.70 -11.45
CA LEU A 182 -0.80 7.06 -12.00
C LEU A 182 -2.23 7.41 -12.42
N ARG A 183 -2.98 6.47 -12.99
CA ARG A 183 -4.38 6.69 -13.39
C ARG A 183 -5.28 6.95 -12.19
N VAL A 184 -5.08 6.23 -11.09
CA VAL A 184 -5.88 6.41 -9.87
C VAL A 184 -5.50 7.71 -9.17
N VAL A 185 -4.21 8.02 -9.09
CA VAL A 185 -3.73 9.32 -8.57
C VAL A 185 -4.35 10.45 -9.38
N MET A 186 -4.35 10.36 -10.71
CA MET A 186 -5.01 11.33 -11.59
C MET A 186 -6.50 11.48 -11.29
N ALA A 187 -7.24 10.38 -11.23
CA ALA A 187 -8.68 10.44 -10.99
C ALA A 187 -9.03 11.05 -9.61
N ALA A 188 -8.25 10.74 -8.58
CA ALA A 188 -8.47 11.28 -7.24
C ALA A 188 -8.08 12.75 -7.14
N VAL A 189 -6.99 13.16 -7.81
CA VAL A 189 -6.60 14.56 -7.95
C VAL A 189 -7.71 15.33 -8.67
N GLU A 190 -8.16 14.87 -9.83
CA GLU A 190 -9.24 15.50 -10.60
C GLU A 190 -10.56 15.61 -9.80
N GLY A 191 -10.94 14.57 -9.07
CA GLY A 191 -12.15 14.59 -8.22
C GLY A 191 -12.05 15.50 -7.00
N THR A 192 -10.83 15.89 -6.57
CA THR A 192 -10.62 16.80 -5.43
C THR A 192 -10.60 18.28 -5.86
N PHE A 193 -10.37 18.56 -7.15
CA PHE A 193 -10.25 19.92 -7.71
C PHE A 193 -11.53 20.40 -8.44
N ILE A 194 -12.66 19.68 -8.34
CA ILE A 194 -13.98 20.10 -8.86
C ILE A 194 -14.87 20.59 -7.72
#